data_AF-A0AAN7GJC8-F1
#
_entry.id   AF-A0AAN7GJC8-F1
#
_cell.length_a   1.000
_cell.length_b   1.000
_cell.length_c   1.000
_cell.angle_alpha   90.00
_cell.angle_beta   90.00
_cell.angle_gamma   90.00
#
_symmetry.space_group_name_H-M   'P 1'
#
loop_
_entity.id
_entity.type
_entity.pdbx_description
1 polymer ?
#
loop_
_entity_poly.entity_id
_entity_poly.type
_entity_poly.pdbx_seq_one_letter_code
_entity_poly.pdbx_strand_id
1 'polypeptide(L)'
;MATCISPCSMPSSTRVSVGILASPRWKILKESQMCMAGTLKIVDRKSSLWGTCQKNAVEFSRFKCSVNSHNISPNHRRDTFLDLHPEVSVLRGDENVKESLSESFIPSNYNEANIKVVGVGGGGSNAVNRMLESSMKGVEFWIVNTDVQAIKMSPVSPENRLQIGQELTRGLGAGGNPDIGMSAANESKAAIEESLHGADMVFVTAGMGGGTGTGGAPVVASIAKSMGILTVGIVTTPFSFEGRRRAVQAQEGIAALRNNVDTLIVIPNDKLLTAVSQSTPVTEAFNLADDILRQGVRGISDIITVPGLVNVDFADVRAIMKDAGSSLMGIGTATGKTRARDAALNAIQSPLLDIGIERATGIVWNITGGNDLTLFEVNAAAEVIYDLVDPSANLIFGAVIDQSLSSQVSITLIATGFKRQDESEGRVETSVCTW
;
A
#
# COMPACT_ATOMS: atom_id res chain seq x y z
N MET A 1 47.24 52.36 -29.87
CA MET A 1 45.78 52.22 -30.08
C MET A 1 45.19 51.95 -28.69
N ALA A 2 44.82 52.97 -27.93
CA ALA A 2 43.58 53.75 -28.02
C ALA A 2 42.54 53.24 -26.99
N THR A 3 42.54 53.94 -25.85
CA THR A 3 41.69 53.78 -24.65
C THR A 3 40.42 54.64 -24.71
N CYS A 4 39.36 54.23 -24.01
CA CYS A 4 38.32 55.06 -23.33
C CYS A 4 37.64 54.13 -22.29
N ILE A 5 37.38 54.42 -21.00
CA ILE A 5 37.17 55.62 -20.16
C ILE A 5 35.76 56.24 -20.26
N SER A 6 35.09 56.31 -19.10
CA SER A 6 33.75 56.81 -18.73
C SER A 6 33.72 58.36 -18.55
N PRO A 7 32.79 59.04 -17.80
CA PRO A 7 31.40 58.79 -17.35
C PRO A 7 30.48 60.06 -17.59
N CYS A 8 29.48 60.32 -16.70
CA CYS A 8 28.68 61.56 -16.40
C CYS A 8 27.19 61.56 -16.84
N SER A 9 26.24 62.27 -16.19
CA SER A 9 26.13 62.86 -14.81
C SER A 9 24.70 63.40 -14.53
N MET A 10 24.30 63.50 -13.25
CA MET A 10 23.10 64.23 -12.73
C MET A 10 23.25 65.78 -12.84
N PRO A 11 22.22 66.64 -12.66
CA PRO A 11 21.88 67.15 -11.30
C PRO A 11 20.43 67.70 -11.00
N SER A 12 19.95 67.48 -9.76
CA SER A 12 19.12 68.43 -8.93
C SER A 12 17.68 68.78 -9.40
N SER A 13 16.72 69.34 -8.64
CA SER A 13 16.60 69.86 -7.25
C SER A 13 15.09 70.12 -6.94
N THR A 14 14.55 70.40 -5.75
CA THR A 14 14.68 69.91 -4.35
C THR A 14 13.68 70.68 -3.46
N ARG A 15 13.00 70.08 -2.44
CA ARG A 15 12.49 70.78 -1.22
C ARG A 15 11.94 69.86 -0.10
N VAL A 16 12.01 70.38 1.12
CA VAL A 16 11.74 69.78 2.46
C VAL A 16 10.45 70.41 3.05
N SER A 17 9.61 69.72 3.85
CA SER A 17 9.50 69.82 5.33
C SER A 17 8.29 68.99 5.82
N VAL A 18 8.43 68.02 6.74
CA VAL A 18 8.28 68.11 8.23
C VAL A 18 6.88 68.54 8.74
N GLY A 19 6.24 67.68 9.55
CA GLY A 19 5.06 67.99 10.37
C GLY A 19 4.60 66.79 11.22
N ILE A 20 4.63 66.90 12.55
CA ILE A 20 4.27 65.85 13.54
C ILE A 20 3.08 66.35 14.38
N LEU A 21 2.03 65.53 14.60
CA LEU A 21 1.46 65.17 15.93
C LEU A 21 0.03 64.56 15.93
N ALA A 22 -0.21 63.78 16.99
CA ALA A 22 -1.47 63.57 17.72
C ALA A 22 -2.61 62.71 17.12
N SER A 23 -2.81 61.54 17.77
CA SER A 23 -4.11 60.88 17.98
C SER A 23 -5.03 61.71 18.91
N PRO A 24 -6.36 61.50 18.88
CA PRO A 24 -6.96 60.68 19.95
C PRO A 24 -8.15 59.79 19.51
N ARG A 25 -8.79 59.13 20.50
CA ARG A 25 -9.74 58.00 20.35
C ARG A 25 -11.05 58.27 21.11
N TRP A 26 -12.21 58.36 20.44
CA TRP A 26 -13.57 58.24 21.02
C TRP A 26 -14.56 57.90 19.87
N LYS A 27 -15.31 56.79 19.81
CA LYS A 27 -16.46 56.26 20.59
C LYS A 27 -17.80 57.00 20.39
N ILE A 28 -18.85 56.20 20.10
CA ILE A 28 -20.31 56.33 20.46
C ILE A 28 -21.36 56.78 19.40
N LEU A 29 -22.13 55.77 18.95
CA LEU A 29 -23.60 55.63 18.73
C LEU A 29 -24.45 56.50 17.75
N LYS A 30 -25.27 55.75 16.95
CA LYS A 30 -26.72 55.95 16.63
C LYS A 30 -27.14 57.14 15.72
N GLU A 31 -28.23 57.11 14.94
CA GLU A 31 -29.24 56.08 14.59
C GLU A 31 -30.00 56.40 13.29
N SER A 32 -30.43 55.36 12.55
CA SER A 32 -31.80 55.16 12.02
C SER A 32 -32.24 55.67 10.63
N GLN A 33 -33.28 54.97 10.15
CA GLN A 33 -34.10 55.12 8.93
C GLN A 33 -33.45 54.65 7.60
N MET A 34 -34.12 53.86 6.74
CA MET A 34 -35.57 53.59 6.62
C MET A 34 -35.90 52.10 6.38
N CYS A 35 -37.06 51.65 6.87
CA CYS A 35 -37.58 50.28 6.70
C CYS A 35 -38.59 50.17 5.55
N MET A 36 -38.78 48.96 5.03
CA MET A 36 -40.07 48.29 4.72
C MET A 36 -39.72 46.81 4.50
N ALA A 37 -39.92 45.89 5.46
CA ALA A 37 -41.19 45.30 5.92
C ALA A 37 -41.87 44.44 4.83
N GLY A 38 -42.29 43.19 5.07
CA GLY A 38 -42.28 42.32 6.27
C GLY A 38 -42.89 40.95 5.88
N THR A 39 -43.39 40.04 6.72
CA THR A 39 -43.79 40.05 8.15
C THR A 39 -43.90 38.55 8.58
N LEU A 40 -43.15 38.02 9.58
CA LEU A 40 -43.51 37.91 11.03
C LEU A 40 -44.67 36.91 11.28
N LYS A 41 -44.58 35.85 12.12
CA LYS A 41 -44.39 35.73 13.60
C LYS A 41 -44.14 34.22 13.94
N ILE A 42 -43.37 33.71 14.91
CA ILE A 42 -43.06 34.00 16.33
C ILE A 42 -44.26 33.97 17.30
N VAL A 43 -44.30 33.00 18.22
CA VAL A 43 -44.38 33.19 19.70
C VAL A 43 -44.40 31.83 20.43
N ASP A 44 -43.60 31.72 21.49
CA ASP A 44 -43.59 30.64 22.50
C ASP A 44 -44.80 30.66 23.45
N ARG A 45 -45.24 29.49 23.95
CA ARG A 45 -45.31 29.20 25.41
C ARG A 45 -45.80 27.79 25.81
N LYS A 46 -44.98 27.17 26.69
CA LYS A 46 -45.31 26.37 27.90
C LYS A 46 -46.39 25.26 27.93
N SER A 47 -45.90 24.12 28.46
CA SER A 47 -46.49 23.24 29.51
C SER A 47 -47.64 22.26 29.22
N SER A 48 -47.23 20.98 29.13
CA SER A 48 -47.70 19.80 29.92
C SER A 48 -49.08 19.14 29.72
N LEU A 49 -49.02 17.79 29.78
CA LEU A 49 -50.01 16.78 30.19
C LEU A 49 -50.93 16.09 29.15
N TRP A 50 -50.79 14.76 29.15
CA TRP A 50 -51.70 13.66 28.74
C TRP A 50 -52.40 13.64 27.36
N GLY A 51 -52.36 12.46 26.72
CA GLY A 51 -53.18 12.12 25.54
C GLY A 51 -52.87 10.73 24.97
N THR A 52 -53.63 9.71 25.36
CA THR A 52 -53.53 8.32 24.86
C THR A 52 -54.39 8.10 23.60
N CYS A 53 -53.88 7.36 22.60
CA CYS A 53 -54.57 6.56 21.53
C CYS A 53 -53.55 6.36 20.38
N GLN A 54 -53.26 5.20 19.77
CA GLN A 54 -53.91 3.89 19.57
C GLN A 54 -54.99 3.79 18.48
N LYS A 55 -54.86 2.72 17.66
CA LYS A 55 -55.76 2.13 16.63
C LYS A 55 -55.59 2.71 15.21
N ASN A 56 -55.05 1.91 14.27
CA ASN A 56 -55.66 0.82 13.46
C ASN A 56 -56.42 1.41 12.26
N ALA A 57 -56.52 0.79 11.08
CA ALA A 57 -56.63 -0.64 10.77
C ALA A 57 -56.28 -0.88 9.27
N VAL A 58 -56.32 -2.07 8.66
CA VAL A 58 -56.67 -3.46 9.08
C VAL A 58 -56.02 -4.48 8.11
N GLU A 59 -56.26 -5.79 8.29
CA GLU A 59 -56.04 -6.87 7.30
C GLU A 59 -54.57 -7.18 6.92
N PHE A 60 -54.24 -8.23 6.16
CA PHE A 60 -55.09 -9.32 5.61
C PHE A 60 -54.84 -10.66 6.34
N SER A 61 -55.28 -11.81 5.78
CA SER A 61 -55.20 -13.15 6.40
C SER A 61 -55.36 -14.26 5.34
N ARG A 62 -55.09 -15.57 5.46
CA ARG A 62 -54.39 -16.52 6.37
C ARG A 62 -54.95 -17.95 6.03
N PHE A 63 -54.15 -19.03 6.14
CA PHE A 63 -54.52 -20.48 6.40
C PHE A 63 -54.61 -21.62 5.34
N LYS A 64 -54.04 -22.80 5.75
CA LYS A 64 -54.46 -24.24 5.57
C LYS A 64 -54.27 -24.96 4.19
N CYS A 65 -54.11 -26.31 4.06
CA CYS A 65 -53.60 -27.43 4.91
C CYS A 65 -53.45 -28.79 4.11
N SER A 66 -52.76 -29.78 4.71
CA SER A 66 -52.86 -31.28 4.59
C SER A 66 -52.60 -32.13 3.31
N VAL A 67 -51.58 -33.00 3.39
CA VAL A 67 -51.52 -34.50 3.22
C VAL A 67 -52.49 -35.26 2.29
N ASN A 68 -51.95 -36.12 1.38
CA ASN A 68 -52.36 -37.54 1.19
C ASN A 68 -51.36 -38.42 0.39
N SER A 69 -51.59 -39.75 0.33
CA SER A 69 -50.62 -40.84 0.01
C SER A 69 -50.88 -41.68 -1.28
N HIS A 70 -50.03 -42.73 -1.51
CA HIS A 70 -50.09 -43.85 -2.50
C HIS A 70 -49.36 -43.65 -3.85
N ASN A 71 -48.71 -44.63 -4.52
CA ASN A 71 -48.51 -46.08 -4.27
C ASN A 71 -47.35 -46.71 -5.13
N ILE A 72 -46.72 -47.80 -4.62
CA ILE A 72 -46.20 -49.03 -5.30
C ILE A 72 -44.94 -49.00 -6.24
N SER A 73 -44.03 -49.96 -6.01
CA SER A 73 -42.75 -50.31 -6.72
C SER A 73 -42.94 -51.32 -7.89
N PRO A 74 -41.93 -52.03 -8.46
CA PRO A 74 -40.45 -51.92 -8.45
C PRO A 74 -39.78 -52.04 -9.87
N ASN A 75 -38.44 -51.95 -10.00
CA ASN A 75 -37.68 -52.93 -10.83
C ASN A 75 -36.14 -52.95 -10.73
N HIS A 76 -35.58 -54.06 -11.22
CA HIS A 76 -34.23 -54.61 -11.05
C HIS A 76 -33.16 -54.13 -12.06
N ARG A 77 -31.90 -53.97 -11.60
CA ARG A 77 -30.59 -54.39 -12.20
C ARG A 77 -29.50 -53.90 -11.23
N ARG A 78 -28.84 -54.71 -10.38
CA ARG A 78 -27.88 -55.80 -10.67
C ARG A 78 -27.00 -55.54 -11.90
N ASP A 79 -25.82 -54.98 -11.64
CA ASP A 79 -24.60 -55.48 -12.27
C ASP A 79 -23.93 -56.49 -11.32
N THR A 80 -23.27 -57.48 -11.89
CA THR A 80 -22.55 -58.55 -11.19
C THR A 80 -21.27 -58.86 -11.95
N PHE A 81 -20.11 -58.57 -11.38
CA PHE A 81 -18.91 -59.37 -11.62
C PHE A 81 -17.84 -59.21 -10.52
N LEU A 82 -17.32 -60.35 -10.07
CA LEU A 82 -16.13 -60.54 -9.21
C LEU A 82 -16.26 -60.24 -7.70
N ASP A 83 -16.79 -61.24 -6.98
CA ASP A 83 -16.24 -61.66 -5.69
C ASP A 83 -14.78 -62.15 -5.84
N LEU A 84 -13.97 -62.02 -4.77
CA LEU A 84 -12.98 -63.04 -4.37
C LEU A 84 -12.40 -62.77 -2.95
N HIS A 85 -13.06 -63.41 -1.97
CA HIS A 85 -12.44 -64.14 -0.84
C HIS A 85 -11.89 -63.35 0.38
N PRO A 86 -11.71 -64.01 1.56
CA PRO A 86 -12.23 -63.49 2.83
C PRO A 86 -11.17 -63.46 3.96
N GLU A 87 -11.61 -63.64 5.22
CA GLU A 87 -10.85 -63.54 6.50
C GLU A 87 -10.74 -62.08 7.00
N VAL A 88 -11.13 -61.72 8.23
CA VAL A 88 -11.39 -62.49 9.46
C VAL A 88 -12.69 -62.04 10.15
N SER A 89 -13.45 -62.98 10.73
CA SER A 89 -14.69 -62.71 11.47
C SER A 89 -14.50 -62.80 13.00
N VAL A 90 -14.22 -61.66 13.63
CA VAL A 90 -14.33 -61.41 15.09
C VAL A 90 -14.51 -59.90 15.30
N LEU A 91 -15.36 -59.38 16.18
CA LEU A 91 -16.32 -59.97 17.13
C LEU A 91 -17.74 -59.38 16.94
N ARG A 92 -18.72 -59.93 17.65
CA ARG A 92 -19.87 -59.15 18.16
C ARG A 92 -19.62 -58.83 19.64
N GLY A 93 -19.86 -57.59 20.05
CA GLY A 93 -19.86 -57.16 21.44
C GLY A 93 -20.61 -55.83 21.53
N ASP A 94 -21.71 -55.83 22.26
CA ASP A 94 -22.63 -54.69 22.34
C ASP A 94 -22.16 -53.60 23.33
N GLU A 95 -22.73 -52.40 23.12
CA GLU A 95 -22.93 -51.32 24.09
C GLU A 95 -21.79 -50.35 24.50
N ASN A 96 -22.07 -49.07 24.19
CA ASN A 96 -21.91 -47.90 25.07
C ASN A 96 -20.50 -47.45 25.51
N VAL A 97 -19.79 -46.77 24.59
CA VAL A 97 -18.98 -45.59 24.95
C VAL A 97 -19.41 -44.40 24.10
N LYS A 98 -19.94 -43.36 24.75
CA LYS A 98 -20.09 -42.04 24.14
C LYS A 98 -18.72 -41.36 24.12
N GLU A 99 -17.99 -41.48 23.02
CA GLU A 99 -16.83 -40.64 22.78
C GLU A 99 -17.20 -39.57 21.75
N SER A 100 -17.36 -38.34 22.24
CA SER A 100 -17.68 -37.18 21.42
C SER A 100 -16.43 -36.72 20.67
N LEU A 101 -16.04 -37.46 19.65
CA LEU A 101 -15.14 -36.98 18.62
C LEU A 101 -15.90 -35.96 17.75
N SER A 102 -16.04 -34.75 18.29
CA SER A 102 -16.04 -33.58 17.43
C SER A 102 -14.66 -33.49 16.79
N GLU A 103 -14.48 -34.17 15.66
CA GLU A 103 -13.48 -33.76 14.68
C GLU A 103 -13.86 -32.35 14.26
N SER A 104 -13.29 -31.38 15.00
CA SER A 104 -13.17 -30.03 14.52
C SER A 104 -12.36 -30.10 13.24
N PHE A 105 -13.06 -30.06 12.10
CA PHE A 105 -12.46 -29.74 10.81
C PHE A 105 -11.75 -28.40 10.96
N ILE A 106 -10.48 -28.44 11.34
CA ILE A 106 -9.57 -27.32 11.12
C ILE A 106 -9.44 -27.27 9.59
N PRO A 107 -9.90 -26.19 8.92
CA PRO A 107 -9.57 -25.99 7.53
C PRO A 107 -8.07 -25.73 7.48
N SER A 108 -7.31 -26.79 7.23
CA SER A 108 -5.86 -26.73 7.20
C SER A 108 -5.43 -26.08 5.88
N ASN A 109 -5.43 -24.74 5.85
CA ASN A 109 -4.97 -23.90 4.73
C ASN A 109 -3.44 -24.03 4.54
N TYR A 110 -2.95 -25.24 4.28
CA TYR A 110 -1.53 -25.53 4.03
C TYR A 110 -1.00 -24.99 2.68
N ASN A 111 -1.81 -24.24 1.92
CA ASN A 111 -1.52 -23.80 0.56
C ASN A 111 -1.59 -22.27 0.33
N GLU A 112 -1.95 -21.45 1.32
CA GLU A 112 -2.02 -19.99 1.16
C GLU A 112 -0.88 -19.33 1.94
N ALA A 113 0.03 -18.65 1.24
CA ALA A 113 1.13 -17.90 1.85
C ALA A 113 0.57 -16.72 2.65
N ASN A 114 0.98 -16.59 3.92
CA ASN A 114 0.52 -15.51 4.78
C ASN A 114 1.30 -14.22 4.50
N ILE A 115 0.66 -13.27 3.83
CA ILE A 115 1.25 -11.97 3.46
C ILE A 115 0.77 -10.88 4.42
N LYS A 116 1.71 -10.18 5.07
CA LYS A 116 1.43 -9.01 5.89
C LYS A 116 1.99 -7.72 5.26
N VAL A 117 1.30 -6.60 5.44
CA VAL A 117 1.77 -5.26 5.09
C VAL A 117 1.83 -4.40 6.34
N VAL A 118 3.02 -3.87 6.64
CA VAL A 118 3.31 -3.12 7.86
C VAL A 118 3.65 -1.67 7.51
N GLY A 119 2.70 -0.77 7.78
CA GLY A 119 2.85 0.67 7.55
C GLY A 119 3.52 1.38 8.72
N VAL A 120 4.77 1.82 8.53
CA VAL A 120 5.58 2.42 9.61
C VAL A 120 5.58 3.94 9.55
N GLY A 121 5.17 4.57 10.66
CA GLY A 121 5.00 6.02 10.77
C GLY A 121 3.83 6.56 9.95
N GLY A 122 3.69 7.89 9.89
CA GLY A 122 2.53 8.55 9.26
C GLY A 122 2.31 8.19 7.78
N GLY A 123 3.35 8.31 6.94
CA GLY A 123 3.24 7.98 5.51
C GLY A 123 2.93 6.50 5.25
N GLY A 124 3.61 5.58 5.95
CA GLY A 124 3.31 4.15 5.85
C GLY A 124 1.89 3.81 6.34
N SER A 125 1.43 4.48 7.40
CA SER A 125 0.05 4.32 7.89
C SER A 125 -0.98 4.80 6.85
N ASN A 126 -0.74 5.93 6.19
CA ASN A 126 -1.63 6.46 5.15
C ASN A 126 -1.72 5.50 3.95
N ALA A 127 -0.58 5.01 3.45
CA ALA A 127 -0.54 4.02 2.39
C ALA A 127 -1.33 2.75 2.75
N VAL A 128 -1.17 2.23 3.98
CA VAL A 128 -1.95 1.08 4.47
C VAL A 128 -3.44 1.38 4.57
N ASN A 129 -3.84 2.55 5.07
CA ASN A 129 -5.24 2.96 5.11
C ASN A 129 -5.84 2.97 3.69
N ARG A 130 -5.07 3.45 2.70
CA ARG A 130 -5.47 3.49 1.29
C ARG A 130 -5.53 2.11 0.63
N MET A 131 -4.65 1.18 1.02
CA MET A 131 -4.71 -0.22 0.60
C MET A 131 -5.99 -0.90 1.12
N LEU A 132 -6.36 -0.67 2.37
CA LEU A 132 -7.62 -1.16 2.96
C LEU A 132 -8.86 -0.62 2.23
N GLU A 133 -8.91 0.67 1.93
CA GLU A 133 -9.99 1.27 1.13
C GLU A 133 -10.15 0.59 -0.24
N SER A 134 -9.04 0.13 -0.84
CA SER A 134 -9.04 -0.58 -2.12
C SER A 134 -9.45 -2.07 -2.06
N SER A 135 -9.77 -2.59 -0.87
CA SER A 135 -10.25 -3.98 -0.66
C SER A 135 -9.32 -5.07 -1.22
N MET A 136 -8.00 -4.90 -1.05
CA MET A 136 -6.99 -5.90 -1.39
C MET A 136 -7.21 -7.21 -0.62
N LYS A 137 -7.11 -8.36 -1.29
CA LYS A 137 -7.46 -9.68 -0.74
C LYS A 137 -6.22 -10.52 -0.42
N GLY A 138 -6.35 -11.39 0.60
CA GLY A 138 -5.29 -12.31 1.01
C GLY A 138 -4.09 -11.62 1.68
N VAL A 139 -4.27 -10.39 2.17
CA VAL A 139 -3.20 -9.59 2.77
C VAL A 139 -3.67 -9.04 4.12
N GLU A 140 -2.87 -9.24 5.16
CA GLU A 140 -3.12 -8.72 6.50
C GLU A 140 -2.46 -7.34 6.68
N PHE A 141 -3.23 -6.34 7.11
CA PHE A 141 -2.75 -4.96 7.25
C PHE A 141 -2.44 -4.59 8.70
N TRP A 142 -1.26 -4.01 8.91
CA TRP A 142 -0.75 -3.53 10.19
C TRP A 142 -0.26 -2.09 10.08
N ILE A 143 -0.42 -1.32 11.16
CA ILE A 143 0.24 0.00 11.29
C ILE A 143 1.08 0.08 12.56
N VAL A 144 2.25 0.69 12.43
CA VAL A 144 3.26 0.82 13.50
C VAL A 144 3.61 2.28 13.65
N ASN A 145 3.26 2.92 14.77
CA ASN A 145 3.50 4.35 14.94
C ASN A 145 3.76 4.76 16.40
N THR A 146 4.46 5.88 16.56
CA THR A 146 4.67 6.58 17.83
C THR A 146 3.58 7.61 18.15
N ASP A 147 2.76 7.97 17.16
CA ASP A 147 1.67 8.94 17.29
C ASP A 147 0.33 8.21 17.54
N VAL A 148 -0.21 8.41 18.74
CA VAL A 148 -1.48 7.80 19.19
C VAL A 148 -2.70 8.39 18.48
N GLN A 149 -2.64 9.66 18.06
CA GLN A 149 -3.74 10.30 17.34
C GLN A 149 -3.85 9.71 15.94
N ALA A 150 -2.72 9.59 15.24
CA ALA A 150 -2.66 8.93 13.93
C ALA A 150 -3.17 7.47 13.99
N ILE A 151 -2.74 6.70 15.00
CA ILE A 151 -3.21 5.32 15.23
C ILE A 151 -4.73 5.26 15.42
N LYS A 152 -5.31 6.15 16.23
CA LYS A 152 -6.75 6.14 16.53
C LYS A 152 -7.61 6.46 15.30
N MET A 153 -7.13 7.32 14.40
CA MET A 153 -7.85 7.72 13.19
C MET A 153 -7.81 6.68 12.05
N SER A 154 -6.89 5.71 12.09
CA SER A 154 -6.81 4.68 11.06
C SER A 154 -8.07 3.78 11.02
N PRO A 155 -8.51 3.30 9.84
CA PRO A 155 -9.54 2.26 9.70
C PRO A 155 -9.05 0.82 9.95
N VAL A 156 -7.74 0.57 10.09
CA VAL A 156 -7.16 -0.76 10.40
C VAL A 156 -7.83 -1.36 11.65
N SER A 157 -8.03 -2.68 11.73
CA SER A 157 -8.63 -3.30 12.92
C SER A 157 -7.81 -2.99 14.19
N PRO A 158 -8.41 -2.65 15.35
CA PRO A 158 -7.68 -2.21 16.55
C PRO A 158 -6.56 -3.13 17.02
N GLU A 159 -6.73 -4.44 16.85
CA GLU A 159 -5.75 -5.49 17.12
C GLU A 159 -4.46 -5.36 16.29
N ASN A 160 -4.56 -4.84 15.07
CA ASN A 160 -3.45 -4.69 14.13
C ASN A 160 -2.81 -3.27 14.18
N ARG A 161 -3.06 -2.54 15.27
CA ARG A 161 -2.54 -1.19 15.50
C ARG A 161 -1.47 -1.18 16.59
N LEU A 162 -0.21 -1.23 16.18
CA LEU A 162 0.92 -1.25 17.11
C LEU A 162 1.41 0.15 17.45
N GLN A 163 1.20 0.57 18.71
CA GLN A 163 1.86 1.75 19.27
C GLN A 163 3.26 1.37 19.76
N ILE A 164 4.28 2.08 19.27
CA ILE A 164 5.69 1.91 19.68
C ILE A 164 6.22 3.15 20.41
N GLY A 165 7.27 2.98 21.22
CA GLY A 165 7.95 4.09 21.89
C GLY A 165 7.08 4.85 22.90
N GLN A 166 6.32 4.12 23.73
CA GLN A 166 5.38 4.74 24.67
C GLN A 166 6.11 5.56 25.73
N GLU A 167 7.21 5.04 26.25
CA GLU A 167 8.02 5.71 27.28
C GLU A 167 8.74 6.92 26.70
N LEU A 168 9.37 6.75 25.53
CA LEU A 168 10.15 7.79 24.85
C LEU A 168 9.30 8.97 24.34
N THR A 169 8.16 8.68 23.69
CA THR A 169 7.38 9.69 22.96
C THR A 169 6.13 10.16 23.70
N ARG A 170 5.68 9.42 24.73
CA ARG A 170 4.38 9.63 25.42
C ARG A 170 3.19 9.68 24.44
N GLY A 171 3.32 9.00 23.29
CA GLY A 171 2.30 8.94 22.24
C GLY A 171 2.19 10.17 21.33
N LEU A 172 3.16 11.10 21.40
CA LEU A 172 3.16 12.37 20.66
C LEU A 172 3.97 12.33 19.35
N GLY A 173 4.50 11.17 18.96
CA GLY A 173 5.34 11.02 17.77
C GLY A 173 6.83 11.28 17.99
N ALA A 174 7.66 10.86 17.03
CA ALA A 174 9.13 10.98 17.09
C ALA A 174 9.71 12.38 16.74
N GLY A 175 8.86 13.41 16.58
CA GLY A 175 9.31 14.80 16.36
C GLY A 175 10.17 15.05 15.11
N GLY A 176 10.13 14.17 14.11
CA GLY A 176 11.02 14.24 12.94
C GLY A 176 12.47 13.81 13.19
N ASN A 177 12.73 13.11 14.30
CA ASN A 177 14.03 12.53 14.62
C ASN A 177 14.04 11.00 14.36
N PRO A 178 14.85 10.49 13.40
CA PRO A 178 15.01 9.05 13.16
C PRO A 178 15.50 8.28 14.39
N ASP A 179 16.40 8.84 15.21
CA ASP A 179 16.96 8.15 16.38
C ASP A 179 15.88 7.79 17.41
N ILE A 180 14.89 8.68 17.58
CA ILE A 180 13.73 8.43 18.43
C ILE A 180 12.83 7.36 17.81
N GLY A 181 12.63 7.38 16.49
CA GLY A 181 11.88 6.34 15.77
C GLY A 181 12.51 4.94 15.88
N MET A 182 13.84 4.87 15.76
CA MET A 182 14.63 3.65 15.93
C MET A 182 14.61 3.17 17.38
N SER A 183 14.78 4.07 18.35
CA SER A 183 14.73 3.72 19.78
C SER A 183 13.34 3.24 20.19
N ALA A 184 12.27 3.88 19.67
CA ALA A 184 10.88 3.47 19.86
C ALA A 184 10.59 2.06 19.32
N ALA A 185 11.11 1.72 18.14
CA ALA A 185 10.94 0.40 17.57
C ALA A 185 11.72 -0.68 18.37
N ASN A 186 12.91 -0.36 18.86
CA ASN A 186 13.69 -1.25 19.72
C ASN A 186 13.05 -1.46 21.11
N GLU A 187 12.50 -0.39 21.73
CA GLU A 187 11.70 -0.45 22.98
C GLU A 187 10.55 -1.47 22.84
N SER A 188 9.91 -1.48 21.67
CA SER A 188 8.72 -2.30 21.38
C SER A 188 9.02 -3.59 20.59
N LYS A 189 10.27 -4.04 20.56
CA LYS A 189 10.72 -5.19 19.73
C LYS A 189 9.85 -6.44 19.87
N ALA A 190 9.53 -6.86 21.10
CA ALA A 190 8.74 -8.08 21.34
C ALA A 190 7.31 -7.98 20.78
N ALA A 191 6.71 -6.79 20.79
CA ALA A 191 5.38 -6.57 20.21
C ALA A 191 5.43 -6.51 18.67
N ILE A 192 6.55 -6.09 18.08
CA ILE A 192 6.80 -6.19 16.65
C ILE A 192 6.97 -7.67 16.25
N GLU A 193 7.77 -8.45 16.98
CA GLU A 193 7.94 -9.90 16.77
C GLU A 193 6.59 -10.64 16.77
N GLU A 194 5.73 -10.38 17.76
CA GLU A 194 4.39 -10.96 17.83
C GLU A 194 3.51 -10.57 16.61
N SER A 195 3.51 -9.28 16.22
CA SER A 195 2.73 -8.82 15.06
C SER A 195 3.13 -9.48 13.73
N LEU A 196 4.42 -9.84 13.59
CA LEU A 196 4.99 -10.48 12.42
C LEU A 196 4.85 -12.01 12.45
N HIS A 197 4.43 -12.60 13.57
CA HIS A 197 4.37 -14.04 13.74
C HIS A 197 3.44 -14.70 12.70
N GLY A 198 3.90 -15.84 12.17
CA GLY A 198 3.19 -16.65 11.18
C GLY A 198 3.14 -16.05 9.76
N ALA A 199 3.83 -14.95 9.47
CA ALA A 199 3.94 -14.42 8.10
C ALA A 199 4.99 -15.18 7.28
N ASP A 200 4.67 -15.50 6.03
CA ASP A 200 5.63 -16.00 5.04
C ASP A 200 6.37 -14.84 4.35
N MET A 201 5.65 -13.73 4.15
CA MET A 201 6.11 -12.52 3.47
C MET A 201 5.61 -11.27 4.18
N VAL A 202 6.49 -10.26 4.30
CA VAL A 202 6.17 -8.96 4.91
C VAL A 202 6.58 -7.83 3.97
N PHE A 203 5.64 -6.96 3.65
CA PHE A 203 5.88 -5.66 3.03
C PHE A 203 6.05 -4.59 4.11
N VAL A 204 7.23 -4.00 4.22
CA VAL A 204 7.47 -2.85 5.11
C VAL A 204 7.32 -1.57 4.29
N THR A 205 6.28 -0.78 4.55
CA THR A 205 6.01 0.48 3.84
C THR A 205 6.18 1.70 4.73
N ALA A 206 6.89 2.72 4.23
CA ALA A 206 7.20 3.93 4.98
C ALA A 206 7.48 5.14 4.06
N GLY A 207 7.07 6.32 4.52
CA GLY A 207 7.54 7.60 3.98
C GLY A 207 8.83 8.02 4.68
N MET A 208 9.92 8.10 3.92
CA MET A 208 11.26 8.38 4.45
C MET A 208 11.50 9.88 4.63
N GLY A 209 12.41 10.25 5.52
CA GLY A 209 12.67 11.65 5.89
C GLY A 209 11.80 12.18 7.04
N GLY A 210 10.92 11.35 7.61
CA GLY A 210 10.29 11.57 8.91
C GLY A 210 11.16 11.07 10.07
N GLY A 211 10.58 10.97 11.27
CA GLY A 211 11.23 10.29 12.40
C GLY A 211 10.90 8.80 12.44
N THR A 212 9.62 8.49 12.69
CA THR A 212 9.13 7.12 12.95
C THR A 212 9.32 6.17 11.77
N GLY A 213 8.99 6.59 10.53
CA GLY A 213 9.20 5.76 9.33
C GLY A 213 10.69 5.48 9.10
N THR A 214 11.49 6.55 8.98
CA THR A 214 12.93 6.49 8.73
C THR A 214 13.71 5.63 9.71
N GLY A 215 13.44 5.77 11.02
CA GLY A 215 14.16 5.03 12.07
C GLY A 215 13.54 3.68 12.43
N GLY A 216 12.20 3.56 12.34
CA GLY A 216 11.47 2.35 12.73
C GLY A 216 11.42 1.28 11.63
N ALA A 217 11.32 1.67 10.35
CA ALA A 217 11.20 0.70 9.26
C ALA A 217 12.43 -0.24 9.14
N PRO A 218 13.69 0.22 9.29
CA PRO A 218 14.84 -0.67 9.32
C PRO A 218 14.78 -1.69 10.46
N VAL A 219 14.26 -1.31 11.64
CA VAL A 219 14.14 -2.21 12.81
C VAL A 219 13.07 -3.27 12.57
N VAL A 220 11.88 -2.86 12.09
CA VAL A 220 10.79 -3.78 11.73
C VAL A 220 11.24 -4.78 10.66
N ALA A 221 11.93 -4.31 9.62
CA ALA A 221 12.48 -5.16 8.58
C ALA A 221 13.55 -6.14 9.11
N SER A 222 14.46 -5.65 9.98
CA SER A 222 15.51 -6.47 10.60
C SER A 222 14.92 -7.64 11.40
N ILE A 223 13.85 -7.35 12.17
CA ILE A 223 13.11 -8.36 12.93
C ILE A 223 12.50 -9.39 11.97
N ALA A 224 11.73 -8.94 10.96
CA ALA A 224 11.10 -9.84 9.98
C ALA A 224 12.11 -10.74 9.27
N LYS A 225 13.22 -10.17 8.77
CA LYS A 225 14.28 -10.94 8.12
C LYS A 225 14.99 -11.91 9.07
N SER A 226 15.18 -11.55 10.33
CA SER A 226 15.74 -12.45 11.36
C SER A 226 14.83 -13.64 11.70
N MET A 227 13.51 -13.49 11.50
CA MET A 227 12.51 -14.56 11.62
C MET A 227 12.43 -15.46 10.38
N GLY A 228 13.21 -15.19 9.31
CA GLY A 228 13.19 -15.96 8.05
C GLY A 228 12.10 -15.55 7.04
N ILE A 229 11.34 -14.50 7.36
CA ILE A 229 10.23 -13.98 6.57
C ILE A 229 10.78 -13.26 5.32
N LEU A 230 10.19 -13.48 4.15
CA LEU A 230 10.58 -12.77 2.93
C LEU A 230 10.22 -11.28 3.09
N THR A 231 11.22 -10.43 3.25
CA THR A 231 11.02 -9.05 3.71
C THR A 231 11.25 -8.06 2.57
N VAL A 232 10.19 -7.40 2.11
CA VAL A 232 10.25 -6.43 1.01
C VAL A 232 10.00 -5.02 1.54
N GLY A 233 10.99 -4.15 1.44
CA GLY A 233 10.82 -2.72 1.72
C GLY A 233 10.27 -1.99 0.50
N ILE A 234 9.16 -1.26 0.64
CA ILE A 234 8.63 -0.37 -0.41
C ILE A 234 8.47 1.02 0.21
N VAL A 235 9.35 1.96 -0.14
CA VAL A 235 9.46 3.24 0.57
C VAL A 235 9.51 4.44 -0.37
N THR A 236 8.95 5.57 0.06
CA THR A 236 9.00 6.83 -0.70
C THR A 236 10.10 7.76 -0.18
N THR A 237 10.79 8.46 -1.09
CA THR A 237 11.61 9.63 -0.72
C THR A 237 10.73 10.88 -0.64
N PRO A 238 11.04 11.87 0.22
CA PRO A 238 10.26 13.10 0.28
C PRO A 238 10.34 13.89 -1.04
N PHE A 239 9.36 14.76 -1.29
CA PHE A 239 9.43 15.73 -2.38
C PHE A 239 10.53 16.77 -2.11
N SER A 240 11.15 17.31 -3.16
CA SER A 240 12.15 18.38 -3.07
C SER A 240 11.67 19.61 -2.28
N PHE A 241 10.37 19.92 -2.32
CA PHE A 241 9.79 21.05 -1.57
C PHE A 241 9.70 20.83 -0.05
N GLU A 242 9.78 19.58 0.44
CA GLU A 242 9.77 19.28 1.88
C GLU A 242 11.11 19.62 2.56
N GLY A 243 12.15 19.89 1.77
CA GLY A 243 13.41 20.47 2.20
C GLY A 243 14.53 19.46 2.43
N ARG A 244 15.77 19.94 2.25
CA ARG A 244 17.01 19.14 2.25
C ARG A 244 17.19 18.25 3.48
N ARG A 245 16.73 18.69 4.66
CA ARG A 245 16.85 17.90 5.90
C ARG A 245 16.12 16.56 5.79
N ARG A 246 14.89 16.54 5.25
CA ARG A 246 14.15 15.28 5.05
C ARG A 246 14.84 14.40 4.02
N ALA A 247 15.37 14.99 2.94
CA ALA A 247 16.09 14.23 1.91
C ALA A 247 17.35 13.53 2.46
N VAL A 248 18.15 14.20 3.31
CA VAL A 248 19.31 13.58 3.97
C VAL A 248 18.88 12.45 4.91
N GLN A 249 17.90 12.71 5.79
CA GLN A 249 17.35 11.69 6.69
C GLN A 249 16.79 10.48 5.91
N ALA A 250 16.16 10.72 4.76
CA ALA A 250 15.65 9.67 3.90
C ALA A 250 16.77 8.80 3.31
N GLN A 251 17.86 9.41 2.81
CA GLN A 251 19.01 8.68 2.28
C GLN A 251 19.67 7.79 3.35
N GLU A 252 19.87 8.33 4.57
CA GLU A 252 20.41 7.60 5.72
C GLU A 252 19.53 6.40 6.11
N GLY A 253 18.21 6.63 6.23
CA GLY A 253 17.25 5.57 6.55
C GLY A 253 17.12 4.52 5.45
N ILE A 254 17.22 4.90 4.17
CA ILE A 254 17.21 3.97 3.02
C ILE A 254 18.47 3.11 3.02
N ALA A 255 19.64 3.68 3.34
CA ALA A 255 20.87 2.92 3.49
C ALA A 255 20.79 1.91 4.64
N ALA A 256 20.21 2.29 5.79
CA ALA A 256 19.95 1.39 6.90
C ALA A 256 18.93 0.29 6.55
N LEU A 257 17.82 0.65 5.89
CA LEU A 257 16.77 -0.30 5.49
C LEU A 257 17.29 -1.35 4.50
N ARG A 258 18.14 -0.95 3.53
CA ARG A 258 18.71 -1.86 2.50
C ARG A 258 19.43 -3.07 3.10
N ASN A 259 20.09 -2.91 4.24
CA ASN A 259 20.80 -4.01 4.90
C ASN A 259 19.87 -4.96 5.68
N ASN A 260 18.59 -4.61 5.84
CA ASN A 260 17.61 -5.30 6.68
C ASN A 260 16.43 -5.87 5.91
N VAL A 261 16.43 -5.79 4.57
CA VAL A 261 15.40 -6.37 3.68
C VAL A 261 16.02 -7.39 2.72
N ASP A 262 15.18 -8.14 2.04
CA ASP A 262 15.57 -8.99 0.90
C ASP A 262 15.53 -8.20 -0.40
N THR A 263 14.46 -7.44 -0.61
CA THR A 263 14.26 -6.53 -1.75
C THR A 263 13.89 -5.14 -1.22
N LEU A 264 14.46 -4.10 -1.82
CA LEU A 264 14.15 -2.70 -1.56
C LEU A 264 13.70 -1.97 -2.83
N ILE A 265 12.43 -1.57 -2.87
CA ILE A 265 11.86 -0.69 -3.89
C ILE A 265 11.82 0.74 -3.31
N VAL A 266 12.49 1.68 -3.97
CA VAL A 266 12.50 3.10 -3.60
C VAL A 266 11.73 3.90 -4.63
N ILE A 267 10.66 4.57 -4.20
CA ILE A 267 9.80 5.42 -5.03
C ILE A 267 10.20 6.88 -4.83
N PRO A 268 10.86 7.53 -5.79
CA PRO A 268 11.18 8.95 -5.71
C PRO A 268 9.95 9.82 -5.94
N ASN A 269 9.42 10.49 -4.90
CA ASN A 269 8.22 11.33 -5.04
C ASN A 269 8.36 12.45 -6.08
N ASP A 270 9.57 12.97 -6.32
CA ASP A 270 9.82 13.97 -7.36
C ASP A 270 9.55 13.44 -8.79
N LYS A 271 9.60 12.12 -9.04
CA LYS A 271 9.19 11.52 -10.33
C LYS A 271 7.67 11.52 -10.50
N LEU A 272 6.92 11.55 -9.40
CA LEU A 272 5.45 11.67 -9.46
C LEU A 272 5.05 13.06 -9.97
N LEU A 273 5.89 14.08 -9.77
CA LEU A 273 5.67 15.43 -10.29
C LEU A 273 5.72 15.50 -11.82
N THR A 274 6.37 14.56 -12.52
CA THR A 274 6.35 14.52 -14.00
C THR A 274 5.07 13.94 -14.57
N ALA A 275 4.23 13.29 -13.74
CA ALA A 275 2.98 12.66 -14.14
C ALA A 275 1.74 13.54 -13.85
N VAL A 276 1.88 14.67 -13.16
CA VAL A 276 0.77 15.52 -12.71
C VAL A 276 0.78 16.91 -13.35
N SER A 277 -0.39 17.58 -13.31
CA SER A 277 -0.54 18.94 -13.81
C SER A 277 0.06 19.98 -12.84
N GLN A 278 0.47 21.15 -13.34
CA GLN A 278 0.88 22.28 -12.48
C GLN A 278 -0.26 22.79 -11.57
N SER A 279 -1.51 22.45 -11.87
CA SER A 279 -2.70 22.76 -11.07
C SER A 279 -3.03 21.72 -10.00
N THR A 280 -2.32 20.59 -9.94
CA THR A 280 -2.62 19.48 -9.03
C THR A 280 -2.36 19.88 -7.57
N PRO A 281 -3.37 19.78 -6.66
CA PRO A 281 -3.20 20.12 -5.25
C PRO A 281 -2.19 19.22 -4.52
N VAL A 282 -1.53 19.76 -3.49
CA VAL A 282 -0.53 19.02 -2.68
C VAL A 282 -1.11 17.74 -2.06
N THR A 283 -2.39 17.74 -1.66
CA THR A 283 -3.07 16.55 -1.14
C THR A 283 -3.19 15.45 -2.19
N GLU A 284 -3.41 15.80 -3.45
CA GLU A 284 -3.49 14.85 -4.56
C GLU A 284 -2.10 14.28 -4.91
N ALA A 285 -1.03 15.08 -4.78
CA ALA A 285 0.34 14.62 -4.94
C ALA A 285 0.75 13.58 -3.88
N PHE A 286 0.34 13.74 -2.61
CA PHE A 286 0.55 12.71 -1.59
C PHE A 286 -0.33 11.46 -1.83
N ASN A 287 -1.59 11.64 -2.25
CA ASN A 287 -2.45 10.52 -2.62
C ASN A 287 -1.86 9.70 -3.79
N LEU A 288 -1.16 10.34 -4.73
CA LEU A 288 -0.46 9.65 -5.82
C LEU A 288 0.71 8.81 -5.28
N ALA A 289 1.48 9.31 -4.31
CA ALA A 289 2.55 8.54 -3.67
C ALA A 289 2.01 7.31 -2.93
N ASP A 290 0.91 7.48 -2.18
CA ASP A 290 0.21 6.39 -1.50
C ASP A 290 -0.39 5.38 -2.50
N ASP A 291 -0.84 5.84 -3.68
CA ASP A 291 -1.37 4.96 -4.73
C ASP A 291 -0.26 4.14 -5.41
N ILE A 292 0.94 4.71 -5.64
CA ILE A 292 2.08 3.93 -6.13
C ILE A 292 2.53 2.90 -5.08
N LEU A 293 2.54 3.24 -3.79
CA LEU A 293 2.80 2.26 -2.72
C LEU A 293 1.77 1.12 -2.73
N ARG A 294 0.47 1.45 -2.89
CA ARG A 294 -0.61 0.47 -3.05
C ARG A 294 -0.40 -0.41 -4.28
N GLN A 295 -0.04 0.15 -5.43
CA GLN A 295 0.23 -0.59 -6.65
C GLN A 295 1.49 -1.48 -6.52
N GLY A 296 2.50 -1.04 -5.76
CA GLY A 296 3.71 -1.80 -5.43
C GLY A 296 3.42 -3.08 -4.66
N VAL A 297 2.66 -2.97 -3.58
CA VAL A 297 2.19 -4.14 -2.82
C VAL A 297 1.28 -5.01 -3.71
N ARG A 298 0.25 -4.41 -4.34
CA ARG A 298 -0.74 -5.13 -5.15
C ARG A 298 -0.09 -5.94 -6.27
N GLY A 299 0.88 -5.36 -6.97
CA GLY A 299 1.55 -5.98 -8.11
C GLY A 299 2.27 -7.28 -7.78
N ILE A 300 2.69 -7.46 -6.52
CA ILE A 300 3.34 -8.68 -6.03
C ILE A 300 2.33 -9.58 -5.31
N SER A 301 1.47 -9.01 -4.45
CA SER A 301 0.51 -9.80 -3.68
C SER A 301 -0.48 -10.51 -4.59
N ASP A 302 -1.02 -9.84 -5.61
CA ASP A 302 -2.05 -10.40 -6.49
C ASP A 302 -1.52 -11.61 -7.29
N ILE A 303 -0.21 -11.69 -7.56
CA ILE A 303 0.42 -12.85 -8.22
C ILE A 303 0.33 -14.12 -7.34
N ILE A 304 0.35 -13.94 -6.00
CA ILE A 304 0.42 -15.02 -5.01
C ILE A 304 -0.97 -15.34 -4.44
N THR A 305 -1.78 -14.31 -4.13
CA THR A 305 -3.01 -14.45 -3.34
C THR A 305 -4.29 -14.49 -4.17
N VAL A 306 -4.26 -14.01 -5.42
CA VAL A 306 -5.42 -14.02 -6.30
C VAL A 306 -5.28 -15.15 -7.30
N PRO A 307 -6.21 -16.13 -7.34
CA PRO A 307 -6.23 -17.16 -8.37
C PRO A 307 -6.33 -16.51 -9.76
N GLY A 308 -5.24 -16.60 -10.51
CA GLY A 308 -5.09 -16.10 -11.87
C GLY A 308 -5.35 -17.17 -12.93
N LEU A 309 -5.13 -16.78 -14.19
CA LEU A 309 -5.05 -17.72 -15.31
C LEU A 309 -3.72 -18.49 -15.31
N VAL A 310 -2.68 -17.86 -14.77
CA VAL A 310 -1.36 -18.45 -14.50
C VAL A 310 -1.04 -18.10 -13.05
N ASN A 311 -1.15 -19.09 -12.17
CA ASN A 311 -0.70 -18.97 -10.79
C ASN A 311 0.81 -19.22 -10.76
N VAL A 312 1.53 -18.27 -10.18
CA VAL A 312 2.93 -18.42 -9.79
C VAL A 312 2.94 -18.91 -8.35
N ASP A 313 3.84 -19.82 -7.98
CA ASP A 313 3.95 -20.23 -6.59
C ASP A 313 4.78 -19.24 -5.75
N PHE A 314 4.67 -19.34 -4.44
CA PHE A 314 5.42 -18.46 -3.55
C PHE A 314 6.94 -18.74 -3.53
N ALA A 315 7.36 -19.95 -3.91
CA ALA A 315 8.78 -20.31 -3.99
C ALA A 315 9.47 -19.64 -5.19
N ASP A 316 8.79 -19.53 -6.33
CA ASP A 316 9.24 -18.77 -7.50
C ASP A 316 9.48 -17.30 -7.12
N VAL A 317 8.47 -16.62 -6.54
CA VAL A 317 8.60 -15.20 -6.14
C VAL A 317 9.72 -15.04 -5.11
N ARG A 318 9.82 -15.97 -4.14
CA ARG A 318 10.92 -16.00 -3.16
C ARG A 318 12.28 -16.21 -3.83
N ALA A 319 12.38 -16.99 -4.89
CA ALA A 319 13.65 -17.25 -5.60
C ALA A 319 14.18 -16.01 -6.34
N ILE A 320 13.31 -15.11 -6.83
CA ILE A 320 13.72 -13.83 -7.43
C ILE A 320 13.92 -12.73 -6.39
N MET A 321 13.07 -12.65 -5.37
CA MET A 321 13.05 -11.50 -4.44
C MET A 321 13.95 -11.66 -3.21
N LYS A 322 14.38 -12.88 -2.87
CA LYS A 322 15.27 -13.12 -1.73
C LYS A 322 16.67 -12.56 -2.00
N ASP A 323 17.18 -11.74 -1.08
CA ASP A 323 18.51 -11.10 -1.16
C ASP A 323 18.81 -10.35 -2.48
N ALA A 324 17.77 -9.94 -3.23
CA ALA A 324 17.90 -9.28 -4.53
C ALA A 324 18.38 -7.81 -4.44
N GLY A 325 18.30 -7.20 -3.26
CA GLY A 325 18.79 -5.86 -2.98
C GLY A 325 17.92 -4.75 -3.57
N SER A 326 18.53 -3.75 -4.20
CA SER A 326 17.79 -2.63 -4.81
C SER A 326 17.01 -3.09 -6.04
N SER A 327 15.72 -2.76 -6.09
CA SER A 327 14.81 -3.10 -7.18
C SER A 327 14.02 -1.87 -7.64
N LEU A 328 13.56 -1.91 -8.89
CA LEU A 328 12.79 -0.83 -9.52
C LEU A 328 11.42 -1.35 -9.95
N MET A 329 10.45 -0.44 -10.02
CA MET A 329 9.07 -0.75 -10.34
C MET A 329 8.59 0.11 -11.52
N GLY A 330 7.97 -0.52 -12.52
CA GLY A 330 7.34 0.13 -13.66
C GLY A 330 5.87 -0.22 -13.72
N ILE A 331 5.04 0.74 -14.10
CA ILE A 331 3.58 0.57 -14.14
C ILE A 331 3.04 1.21 -15.40
N GLY A 332 2.26 0.45 -16.15
CA GLY A 332 1.65 0.90 -17.40
C GLY A 332 0.20 0.46 -17.46
N THR A 333 -0.66 1.37 -17.88
CA THR A 333 -2.06 1.05 -18.22
C THR A 333 -2.36 1.52 -19.63
N ALA A 334 -3.28 0.84 -20.31
CA ALA A 334 -3.80 1.25 -21.61
C ALA A 334 -5.18 0.64 -21.90
N THR A 335 -5.83 1.15 -22.94
CA THR A 335 -7.15 0.74 -23.42
C THR A 335 -7.14 0.64 -24.95
N GLY A 336 -8.16 0.00 -25.54
CA GLY A 336 -8.26 -0.17 -27.00
C GLY A 336 -7.58 -1.44 -27.52
N LYS A 337 -7.38 -1.53 -28.85
CA LYS A 337 -7.04 -2.80 -29.55
C LYS A 337 -5.63 -3.32 -29.27
N THR A 338 -4.69 -2.45 -28.92
CA THR A 338 -3.28 -2.77 -28.66
C THR A 338 -2.93 -2.66 -27.17
N ARG A 339 -3.96 -2.56 -26.30
CA ARG A 339 -3.82 -2.20 -24.87
C ARG A 339 -2.76 -2.99 -24.11
N ALA A 340 -2.62 -4.30 -24.31
CA ALA A 340 -1.63 -5.06 -23.55
C ALA A 340 -0.19 -4.74 -23.97
N ARG A 341 0.04 -4.58 -25.29
CA ARG A 341 1.33 -4.14 -25.84
C ARG A 341 1.66 -2.71 -25.40
N ASP A 342 0.68 -1.82 -25.44
CA ASP A 342 0.87 -0.41 -25.07
C ASP A 342 1.02 -0.24 -23.55
N ALA A 343 0.33 -1.05 -22.73
CA ALA A 343 0.54 -1.12 -21.29
C ALA A 343 1.95 -1.64 -20.94
N ALA A 344 2.48 -2.62 -21.68
CA ALA A 344 3.85 -3.09 -21.49
C ALA A 344 4.86 -1.99 -21.80
N LEU A 345 4.72 -1.29 -22.93
CA LEU A 345 5.56 -0.14 -23.27
C LEU A 345 5.48 0.97 -22.21
N ASN A 346 4.28 1.31 -21.74
CA ASN A 346 4.08 2.31 -20.69
C ASN A 346 4.72 1.89 -19.36
N ALA A 347 4.72 0.60 -19.02
CA ALA A 347 5.36 0.08 -17.82
C ALA A 347 6.89 0.20 -17.89
N ILE A 348 7.47 -0.12 -19.05
CA ILE A 348 8.92 -0.05 -19.31
C ILE A 348 9.40 1.40 -19.37
N GLN A 349 8.59 2.31 -19.94
CA GLN A 349 8.87 3.75 -20.03
C GLN A 349 8.43 4.54 -18.77
N SER A 350 8.09 3.84 -17.69
CA SER A 350 7.60 4.47 -16.46
C SER A 350 8.70 5.35 -15.81
N PRO A 351 8.38 6.58 -15.35
CA PRO A 351 9.34 7.45 -14.64
C PRO A 351 9.93 6.88 -13.34
N LEU A 352 9.46 5.71 -12.91
CA LEU A 352 9.93 4.96 -11.74
C LEU A 352 11.01 3.91 -12.10
N LEU A 353 11.23 3.63 -13.38
CA LEU A 353 12.31 2.79 -13.90
C LEU A 353 13.50 3.65 -14.37
N ASP A 354 14.18 4.32 -13.43
CA ASP A 354 15.30 5.22 -13.73
C ASP A 354 16.52 4.53 -14.35
N ILE A 355 16.67 3.23 -14.09
CA ILE A 355 17.63 2.36 -14.77
C ILE A 355 16.83 1.38 -15.60
N GLY A 356 17.08 1.38 -16.92
CA GLY A 356 16.43 0.47 -17.85
C GLY A 356 16.56 -1.00 -17.46
N ILE A 357 15.57 -1.79 -17.88
CA ILE A 357 15.39 -3.19 -17.46
C ILE A 357 16.39 -4.15 -18.09
N GLU A 358 17.20 -3.69 -19.05
CA GLU A 358 18.17 -4.50 -19.80
C GLU A 358 19.25 -5.11 -18.88
N ARG A 359 19.42 -4.55 -17.68
CA ARG A 359 20.44 -4.95 -16.69
C ARG A 359 19.87 -5.72 -15.48
N ALA A 360 18.58 -6.01 -15.47
CA ALA A 360 17.94 -6.77 -14.40
C ALA A 360 18.21 -8.26 -14.58
N THR A 361 18.55 -8.96 -13.49
CA THR A 361 18.81 -10.42 -13.53
C THR A 361 17.61 -11.24 -13.06
N GLY A 362 16.63 -10.60 -12.42
CA GLY A 362 15.35 -11.18 -12.06
C GLY A 362 14.23 -10.18 -12.34
N ILE A 363 13.13 -10.66 -12.91
CA ILE A 363 12.00 -9.83 -13.31
C ILE A 363 10.70 -10.54 -12.91
N VAL A 364 9.86 -9.83 -12.16
CA VAL A 364 8.51 -10.26 -11.81
C VAL A 364 7.53 -9.32 -12.50
N TRP A 365 6.59 -9.83 -13.28
CA TRP A 365 5.55 -9.01 -13.89
C TRP A 365 4.16 -9.64 -13.79
N ASN A 366 3.17 -8.77 -13.61
CA ASN A 366 1.75 -9.12 -13.54
C ASN A 366 1.00 -8.38 -14.65
N ILE A 367 0.14 -9.09 -15.38
CA ILE A 367 -0.90 -8.50 -16.23
C ILE A 367 -2.26 -8.63 -15.56
N THR A 368 -2.97 -7.51 -15.43
CA THR A 368 -4.34 -7.48 -14.90
C THR A 368 -5.29 -6.88 -15.94
N GLY A 369 -6.38 -7.58 -16.22
CA GLY A 369 -7.43 -7.13 -17.15
C GLY A 369 -8.78 -7.74 -16.83
N GLY A 370 -9.83 -7.31 -17.54
CA GLY A 370 -11.16 -7.89 -17.40
C GLY A 370 -11.27 -9.32 -17.97
N ASN A 371 -12.48 -9.90 -17.89
CA ASN A 371 -12.81 -11.21 -18.49
C ASN A 371 -12.60 -11.25 -20.02
N ASP A 372 -12.39 -10.09 -20.64
CA ASP A 372 -12.10 -9.86 -22.05
C ASP A 372 -10.59 -9.88 -22.38
N LEU A 373 -9.70 -10.14 -21.42
CA LEU A 373 -8.26 -10.31 -21.64
C LEU A 373 -7.98 -11.61 -22.41
N THR A 374 -7.32 -11.49 -23.57
CA THR A 374 -7.04 -12.64 -24.45
C THR A 374 -5.59 -13.12 -24.36
N LEU A 375 -5.36 -14.39 -24.72
CA LEU A 375 -4.00 -14.97 -24.79
C LEU A 375 -3.10 -14.24 -25.80
N PHE A 376 -3.66 -13.73 -26.91
CA PHE A 376 -2.90 -12.94 -27.89
C PHE A 376 -2.42 -11.61 -27.31
N GLU A 377 -3.23 -10.96 -26.47
CA GLU A 377 -2.84 -9.74 -25.77
C GLU A 377 -1.75 -10.00 -24.73
N VAL A 378 -1.88 -11.08 -23.96
CA VAL A 378 -0.84 -11.55 -23.02
C VAL A 378 0.49 -11.81 -23.75
N ASN A 379 0.45 -12.53 -24.87
CA ASN A 379 1.64 -12.82 -25.67
C ASN A 379 2.29 -11.55 -26.24
N ALA A 380 1.49 -10.61 -26.76
CA ALA A 380 2.00 -9.34 -27.31
C ALA A 380 2.60 -8.41 -26.22
N ALA A 381 2.18 -8.54 -24.96
CA ALA A 381 2.83 -7.89 -23.83
C ALA A 381 4.15 -8.59 -23.45
N ALA A 382 4.15 -9.93 -23.42
CA ALA A 382 5.33 -10.74 -23.10
C ALA A 382 6.46 -10.50 -24.11
N GLU A 383 6.17 -10.50 -25.42
CA GLU A 383 7.14 -10.19 -26.49
C GLU A 383 7.86 -8.86 -26.25
N VAL A 384 7.12 -7.78 -25.95
CA VAL A 384 7.70 -6.45 -25.70
C VAL A 384 8.60 -6.42 -24.46
N ILE A 385 8.26 -7.17 -23.41
CA ILE A 385 9.10 -7.26 -22.21
C ILE A 385 10.34 -8.12 -22.52
N TYR A 386 10.16 -9.25 -23.19
CA TYR A 386 11.22 -10.25 -23.41
C TYR A 386 12.27 -9.76 -24.43
N ASP A 387 11.90 -8.92 -25.40
CA ASP A 387 12.82 -8.30 -26.36
C ASP A 387 13.80 -7.28 -25.73
N LEU A 388 13.51 -6.78 -24.52
CA LEU A 388 14.25 -5.69 -23.86
C LEU A 388 15.03 -6.11 -22.61
N VAL A 389 14.94 -7.37 -22.20
CA VAL A 389 15.57 -7.89 -20.98
C VAL A 389 16.75 -8.78 -21.34
N ASP A 390 17.68 -8.99 -20.40
CA ASP A 390 18.79 -9.91 -20.62
C ASP A 390 18.25 -11.35 -20.86
N PRO A 391 18.66 -12.07 -21.93
CA PRO A 391 18.18 -13.43 -22.20
C PRO A 391 18.52 -14.46 -21.11
N SER A 392 19.39 -14.13 -20.16
CA SER A 392 19.72 -14.94 -18.98
C SER A 392 18.98 -14.51 -17.70
N ALA A 393 18.14 -13.47 -17.76
CA ALA A 393 17.31 -13.04 -16.63
C ALA A 393 16.25 -14.10 -16.28
N ASN A 394 16.03 -14.30 -14.98
CA ASN A 394 14.91 -15.11 -14.52
C ASN A 394 13.61 -14.30 -14.62
N LEU A 395 12.57 -14.86 -15.24
CA LEU A 395 11.32 -14.15 -15.57
C LEU A 395 10.12 -14.87 -14.98
N ILE A 396 9.40 -14.18 -14.10
CA ILE A 396 8.14 -14.62 -13.49
C ILE A 396 6.99 -13.83 -14.07
N PHE A 397 5.94 -14.55 -14.48
CA PHE A 397 4.75 -14.00 -15.11
C PHE A 397 3.48 -14.43 -14.37
N GLY A 398 2.73 -13.45 -13.85
CA GLY A 398 1.37 -13.64 -13.33
C GLY A 398 0.30 -13.03 -14.23
N ALA A 399 -0.89 -13.65 -14.27
CA ALA A 399 -2.04 -13.16 -15.04
C ALA A 399 -3.32 -13.17 -14.22
N VAL A 400 -3.82 -12.01 -13.83
CA VAL A 400 -4.96 -11.84 -12.92
C VAL A 400 -6.16 -11.24 -13.65
N ILE A 401 -7.35 -11.75 -13.35
CA ILE A 401 -8.62 -11.24 -13.91
C ILE A 401 -9.33 -10.37 -12.88
N ASP A 402 -9.49 -9.08 -13.19
CA ASP A 402 -10.20 -8.10 -12.39
C ASP A 402 -11.39 -7.53 -13.20
N GLN A 403 -12.60 -7.88 -12.79
CA GLN A 403 -13.83 -7.48 -13.48
C GLN A 403 -14.06 -5.96 -13.50
N SER A 404 -13.38 -5.19 -12.64
CA SER A 404 -13.42 -3.72 -12.67
C SER A 404 -12.66 -3.12 -13.85
N LEU A 405 -11.71 -3.85 -14.45
CA LEU A 405 -10.85 -3.41 -15.56
C LEU A 405 -11.38 -3.80 -16.95
N SER A 406 -12.70 -3.86 -17.13
CA SER A 406 -13.30 -4.12 -18.45
C SER A 406 -12.78 -3.13 -19.51
N SER A 407 -12.31 -3.63 -20.66
CA SER A 407 -11.67 -2.84 -21.73
C SER A 407 -10.34 -2.13 -21.38
N GLN A 408 -9.78 -2.35 -20.19
CA GLN A 408 -8.47 -1.83 -19.76
C GLN A 408 -7.50 -2.99 -19.50
N VAL A 409 -6.20 -2.75 -19.67
CA VAL A 409 -5.13 -3.61 -19.16
C VAL A 409 -4.18 -2.77 -18.32
N SER A 410 -3.75 -3.35 -17.20
CA SER A 410 -2.71 -2.83 -16.31
C SER A 410 -1.57 -3.84 -16.26
N ILE A 411 -0.34 -3.38 -16.42
CA ILE A 411 0.87 -4.18 -16.24
C ILE A 411 1.71 -3.55 -15.14
N THR A 412 2.10 -4.37 -14.17
CA THR A 412 3.10 -4.03 -13.15
C THR A 412 4.34 -4.85 -13.39
N LEU A 413 5.49 -4.19 -13.48
CA LEU A 413 6.81 -4.76 -13.76
C LEU A 413 7.73 -4.44 -12.60
N ILE A 414 8.42 -5.43 -12.06
CA ILE A 414 9.39 -5.28 -10.98
C ILE A 414 10.69 -5.91 -11.42
N ALA A 415 11.71 -5.07 -11.55
CA ALA A 415 13.04 -5.44 -11.99
C ALA A 415 13.98 -5.51 -10.76
N THR A 416 14.71 -6.61 -10.62
CA THR A 416 15.54 -6.93 -9.46
C THR A 416 16.96 -7.36 -9.87
N GLY A 417 17.87 -7.41 -8.90
CA GLY A 417 19.22 -7.94 -9.12
C GLY A 417 20.09 -7.06 -10.04
N PHE A 418 19.88 -5.74 -10.01
CA PHE A 418 20.74 -4.77 -10.69
C PHE A 418 22.15 -4.83 -10.10
N LYS A 419 23.14 -5.21 -10.92
CA LYS A 419 24.56 -5.23 -10.51
C LYS A 419 25.00 -3.82 -10.08
N ARG A 420 25.57 -3.73 -8.88
CA ARG A 420 26.04 -2.50 -8.24
C ARG A 420 27.05 -1.77 -9.16
N GLN A 421 26.82 -0.48 -9.45
CA GLN A 421 27.82 0.36 -10.13
C GLN A 421 28.89 0.90 -9.15
N ASP A 422 28.63 0.86 -7.85
CA ASP A 422 29.52 1.37 -6.80
C ASP A 422 30.68 0.42 -6.48
N GLU A 423 31.71 0.39 -7.32
CA GLU A 423 33.09 0.08 -6.88
C GLU A 423 34.22 0.51 -7.86
N SER A 424 33.91 0.99 -9.07
CA SER A 424 34.94 1.20 -10.13
C SER A 424 35.37 2.64 -10.46
N GLU A 425 34.76 3.69 -9.89
CA GLU A 425 35.13 5.09 -10.17
C GLU A 425 35.83 5.82 -9.00
N GLY A 426 36.15 5.11 -7.91
CA GLY A 426 36.58 5.72 -6.64
C GLY A 426 38.08 5.69 -6.30
N ARG A 427 38.95 5.04 -7.10
CA ARG A 427 40.35 4.82 -6.67
C ARG A 427 41.40 4.67 -7.77
N VAL A 428 41.63 5.74 -8.55
CA VAL A 428 42.95 5.95 -9.18
C VAL A 428 43.86 6.61 -8.14
N GLU A 429 44.45 5.79 -7.29
CA GLU A 429 45.44 6.23 -6.30
C GLU A 429 46.74 6.57 -7.05
N THR A 430 46.98 7.86 -7.29
CA THR A 430 48.18 8.35 -7.98
C THR A 430 49.41 8.19 -7.11
N SER A 431 50.01 7.01 -7.17
CA SER A 431 51.36 6.73 -6.68
C SER A 431 52.40 7.49 -7.52
N VAL A 432 52.54 8.78 -7.27
CA VAL A 432 53.63 9.59 -7.82
C VAL A 432 54.94 9.09 -7.20
N CYS A 433 55.71 8.33 -7.97
CA CYS A 433 57.03 7.89 -7.60
C CYS A 433 57.93 9.09 -7.32
N THR A 434 58.48 9.16 -6.10
CA THR A 434 59.63 9.99 -5.79
C THR A 434 60.89 9.32 -6.33
N TRP A 435 61.71 10.10 -7.03
CA TRP A 435 63.09 9.79 -7.42
C TRP A 435 64.02 10.80 -6.75
#